data_AF-A0A2U3KRI3-F1
#
_entry.id   AF-A0A2U3KRI3-F1
#
_cell.length_a   1.000
_cell.length_b   1.000
_cell.length_c   1.000
_cell.angle_alpha   90.00
_cell.angle_beta   90.00
_cell.angle_gamma   90.00
#
_symmetry.space_group_name_H-M   'P 1'
#
loop_
_entity.id
_entity.type
_entity.pdbx_description
1 polymer ?
#
loop_
_entity_poly.entity_id
_entity_poly.type
_entity_poly.pdbx_seq_one_letter_code
_entity_poly.pdbx_strand_id
1 'polypeptide(L)'
;MTINLPPQVERIVQDAVLSGRYHSAEDVLTEAVALWQTQRAGAITAGEQRREAIERLKTFGRRHGLSLGGMTIRELRNEARP
;
A
#
# COMPACT_ATOMS: atom_id res chain seq x y z
N MET A 1 -25.54 6.22 12.35
CA MET A 1 -24.53 5.75 13.34
C MET A 1 -23.73 6.96 13.77
N THR A 2 -23.47 7.14 15.07
CA THR A 2 -22.71 8.28 15.59
C THR A 2 -21.29 7.86 15.92
N ILE A 3 -20.30 8.60 15.44
CA ILE A 3 -18.88 8.33 15.67
C ILE A 3 -18.30 9.56 16.37
N ASN A 4 -17.68 9.36 17.52
CA ASN A 4 -17.02 10.46 18.24
C ASN A 4 -15.60 10.63 17.69
N LEU A 5 -15.31 11.80 17.16
CA LEU A 5 -13.98 12.14 16.65
C LEU A 5 -13.12 12.73 17.77
N PRO A 6 -11.80 12.46 17.79
CA PRO A 6 -10.88 13.21 18.65
C PRO A 6 -10.95 14.72 18.33
N PRO A 7 -10.79 15.61 19.33
CA PRO A 7 -10.95 17.06 19.15
C PRO A 7 -10.04 17.65 18.06
N GLN A 8 -8.86 17.05 17.87
CA GLN A 8 -7.90 17.45 16.85
C GLN A 8 -8.42 17.15 15.43
N VAL A 9 -9.04 15.98 15.24
CA VAL A 9 -9.60 15.56 13.95
C VAL A 9 -10.85 16.37 13.64
N GLU A 10 -11.70 16.59 14.64
CA GLU A 10 -12.88 17.45 14.50
C GLU A 10 -12.50 18.85 14.01
N ARG A 11 -11.44 19.45 14.56
CA ARG A 11 -10.96 20.76 14.14
C ARG A 11 -10.50 20.80 12.69
N ILE A 12 -9.80 19.76 12.23
CA ILE A 12 -9.39 19.62 10.83
C ILE A 12 -10.61 19.55 9.90
N VAL A 13 -11.64 18.79 10.29
CA VAL A 13 -12.88 18.67 9.52
C VAL A 13 -13.63 20.00 9.49
N GLN A 14 -13.73 20.69 10.63
CA GLN A 14 -14.37 22.01 10.70
C GLN A 14 -13.64 23.04 9.85
N ASP A 15 -12.31 23.12 9.92
CA ASP A 15 -11.50 24.04 9.11
C ASP A 15 -11.69 23.76 7.60
N ALA A 16 -11.78 22.49 7.22
CA ALA A 16 -12.01 22.09 5.83
C ALA A 16 -13.39 22.53 5.31
N VAL A 17 -14.44 22.45 6.13
CA VAL A 17 -15.77 22.95 5.77
C VAL A 17 -15.80 24.48 5.75
N LEU A 18 -15.22 25.14 6.76
CA LEU A 18 -15.16 26.60 6.84
C LEU A 18 -14.37 27.23 5.69
N SER A 19 -13.37 26.52 5.16
CA SER A 19 -12.61 26.95 3.99
C SER A 19 -13.43 26.94 2.69
N GLY A 20 -14.65 26.38 2.71
CA GLY A 20 -15.50 26.23 1.52
C GLY A 20 -15.07 25.12 0.57
N ARG A 21 -14.02 24.35 0.92
CA ARG A 21 -13.54 23.20 0.13
C ARG A 21 -14.54 22.03 0.14
N TYR A 22 -15.31 21.91 1.21
CA TYR A 22 -16.33 20.87 1.39
C TYR A 22 -17.64 21.51 1.86
N HIS A 23 -18.78 20.98 1.41
CA HIS A 23 -20.09 21.53 1.77
C HIS A 23 -20.51 21.05 3.17
N SER A 24 -20.01 19.88 3.60
CA SER A 24 -20.31 19.31 4.90
C SER A 24 -19.15 18.47 5.46
N ALA A 25 -19.23 18.15 6.74
CA ALA A 25 -18.33 17.20 7.39
C ALA A 25 -18.45 15.79 6.80
N GLU A 26 -19.63 15.43 6.29
CA GLU A 26 -19.88 14.13 5.64
C GLU A 26 -19.07 13.99 4.34
N ASP A 27 -18.95 15.07 3.56
CA ASP A 27 -18.15 15.05 2.33
C ASP A 27 -16.68 14.80 2.63
N VAL A 28 -16.14 15.47 3.66
CA VAL A 28 -14.76 15.30 4.13
C VAL A 28 -14.50 13.85 4.52
N LEU A 29 -15.41 13.25 5.28
CA LEU A 29 -15.29 11.87 5.75
C LEU A 29 -15.44 10.87 4.59
N THR A 30 -16.33 11.14 3.64
CA THR A 30 -16.53 10.30 2.46
C THR A 30 -15.27 10.23 1.62
N GLU A 31 -14.63 11.37 1.35
CA GLU A 31 -13.35 11.42 0.63
C GLU A 31 -12.24 10.71 1.41
N ALA A 32 -12.14 10.96 2.72
CA ALA A 32 -11.13 10.32 3.57
C ALA A 32 -11.27 8.77 3.56
N VAL A 33 -12.49 8.25 3.62
CA VAL A 33 -12.76 6.81 3.55
C VAL A 33 -12.40 6.23 2.18
N ALA A 34 -12.74 6.94 1.09
CA ALA A 34 -12.38 6.51 -0.27
C ALA A 34 -10.86 6.43 -0.47
N LEU A 35 -10.11 7.42 0.04
CA LEU A 35 -8.66 7.43 0.01
C LEU A 35 -8.07 6.27 0.81
N TRP A 36 -8.61 6.00 2.01
CA TRP A 36 -8.18 4.88 2.85
C TRP A 36 -8.41 3.52 2.18
N GLN A 37 -9.56 3.32 1.53
CA GLN A 37 -9.85 2.11 0.78
C GLN A 37 -8.88 1.93 -0.39
N THR A 38 -8.57 2.99 -1.12
CA THR A 38 -7.63 2.97 -2.25
C THR A 38 -6.22 2.60 -1.78
N GLN A 39 -5.76 3.15 -0.66
CA GLN A 39 -4.47 2.79 -0.06
C GLN A 39 -4.42 1.33 0.39
N ARG A 40 -5.51 0.81 1.00
CA ARG A 40 -5.60 -0.61 1.36
C ARG A 40 -5.55 -1.50 0.12
N ALA A 41 -6.30 -1.16 -0.93
CA ALA A 41 -6.29 -1.91 -2.17
C ALA A 41 -4.88 -1.91 -2.80
N GLY A 42 -4.21 -0.75 -2.86
CA GLY A 42 -2.83 -0.64 -3.35
C GLY A 42 -1.81 -1.44 -2.53
N ALA A 43 -2.00 -1.51 -1.20
CA ALA A 43 -1.14 -2.33 -0.35
C ALA A 43 -1.35 -3.83 -0.57
N ILE A 44 -2.59 -4.26 -0.81
CA ILE A 44 -2.93 -5.66 -1.13
C ILE A 44 -2.31 -6.04 -2.49
N THR A 45 -2.48 -5.21 -3.52
CA THR A 45 -1.93 -5.49 -4.85
C THR A 45 -0.40 -5.52 -4.86
N ALA A 46 0.27 -4.64 -4.12
CA ALA A 46 1.72 -4.68 -3.97
C ALA A 46 2.23 -5.97 -3.29
N GLY A 47 1.48 -6.48 -2.30
CA GLY A 47 1.76 -7.75 -1.64
C GLY A 47 1.61 -8.95 -2.57
N GLU A 48 0.53 -8.98 -3.36
CA GLU A 48 0.26 -10.01 -4.35
C GLU A 48 1.29 -10.01 -5.48
N GLN A 49 1.61 -8.83 -6.04
CA GLN A 49 2.65 -8.68 -7.06
C GLN A 49 4.02 -9.15 -6.57
N ARG A 50 4.38 -8.84 -5.31
CA ARG A 50 5.62 -9.35 -4.71
C ARG A 50 5.61 -10.87 -4.62
N ARG A 51 4.51 -11.45 -4.16
CA ARG A 51 4.38 -12.92 -4.04
C ARG A 51 4.49 -13.59 -5.41
N GLU A 52 3.81 -13.03 -6.41
CA GLU A 52 3.85 -13.55 -7.77
C GLU A 52 5.26 -13.45 -8.38
N ALA A 53 5.96 -12.34 -8.19
CA ALA A 53 7.34 -12.17 -8.64
C ALA A 53 8.29 -13.21 -7.99
N ILE A 54 8.11 -13.49 -6.69
CA ILE A 54 8.87 -14.52 -5.99
C ILE A 54 8.59 -15.91 -6.57
N GLU A 55 7.33 -16.25 -6.83
CA GLU A 55 7.00 -17.55 -7.43
C GLU A 55 7.55 -17.69 -8.85
N ARG A 56 7.47 -16.64 -9.67
CA ARG A 56 8.10 -16.63 -11.00
C ARG A 56 9.61 -16.86 -10.92
N LEU A 57 10.30 -16.22 -9.97
CA LEU A 57 11.73 -16.42 -9.75
C LEU A 57 12.05 -17.87 -9.31
N LYS A 58 11.25 -18.45 -8.40
CA LYS A 58 11.41 -19.85 -7.98
C LYS A 58 11.21 -20.82 -9.15
N THR A 59 10.17 -20.62 -9.95
CA THR A 59 9.88 -21.46 -11.12
C THR A 59 10.98 -21.37 -12.16
N PHE A 60 11.47 -20.15 -12.44
CA PHE A 60 12.60 -19.92 -13.33
C PHE A 60 13.86 -20.66 -12.85
N GLY A 61 14.21 -20.51 -11.56
CA GLY A 61 15.37 -21.19 -10.99
C GLY A 61 15.30 -22.71 -11.10
N ARG A 62 14.13 -23.30 -10.81
CA ARG A 62 13.91 -24.75 -10.96
C ARG A 62 14.00 -25.21 -12.41
N ARG A 63 13.39 -24.48 -13.35
CA ARG A 63 13.35 -24.85 -14.78
C ARG A 63 14.74 -24.82 -15.41
N HIS A 64 15.59 -23.88 -15.00
CA HIS A 64 16.92 -23.70 -15.58
C HIS A 64 18.04 -24.36 -14.77
N GLY A 65 17.71 -25.15 -13.73
CA GLY A 65 18.72 -25.82 -12.89
C GLY A 65 19.60 -24.84 -12.10
N LEU A 66 19.17 -23.59 -11.95
CA LEU A 66 19.84 -22.57 -11.17
C LEU A 66 19.57 -22.84 -9.69
N SER A 67 20.33 -23.77 -9.12
CA SER A 67 20.44 -23.94 -7.68
C SER A 67 21.32 -22.81 -7.16
N LEU A 68 20.83 -22.03 -6.19
CA LEU A 68 21.62 -20.95 -5.61
C LEU A 68 22.83 -21.47 -4.79
N GLY A 69 23.09 -22.78 -4.72
CA GLY A 69 24.36 -23.32 -4.22
C GLY A 69 24.73 -22.92 -2.78
N GLY A 70 23.78 -22.41 -1.99
CA GLY A 70 24.03 -21.84 -0.65
C GLY A 70 23.99 -20.31 -0.59
N MET A 71 23.98 -19.61 -1.71
CA MET A 71 23.73 -18.16 -1.79
C MET A 71 22.22 -17.85 -1.74
N THR A 72 21.90 -16.69 -1.20
CA THR A 72 20.55 -16.15 -1.12
C THR A 72 20.24 -15.31 -2.37
N ILE A 73 18.97 -15.21 -2.75
CA ILE A 73 18.49 -14.31 -3.84
C ILE A 73 19.00 -12.86 -3.64
N ARG A 74 19.26 -12.47 -2.38
CA ARG A 74 19.80 -11.17 -1.99
C ARG A 74 21.24 -10.94 -2.48
N GLU A 75 22.06 -11.99 -2.54
CA GLU A 75 23.46 -11.93 -2.96
C GLU A 75 23.59 -11.83 -4.49
N LEU A 76 22.80 -12.60 -5.25
CA LEU A 76 22.73 -12.46 -6.72
C LEU A 76 22.32 -11.06 -7.17
N ARG A 77 21.37 -10.43 -6.48
CA ARG A 77 20.95 -9.06 -6.78
C ARG A 77 22.09 -8.04 -6.59
N ASN A 78 22.99 -8.30 -5.66
CA ASN A 78 24.12 -7.42 -5.40
C ASN A 78 25.23 -7.59 -6.44
N GLU A 79 25.44 -8.81 -6.97
CA GLU A 79 26.37 -9.06 -8.09
C GLU A 79 25.87 -8.52 -9.44
N ALA A 80 24.55 -8.49 -9.66
CA ALA A 80 23.95 -7.96 -10.88
C ALA A 80 23.91 -6.42 -10.97
N ARG A 81 24.48 -5.71 -9.98
CA ARG A 81 24.56 -4.25 -10.00
C ARG A 81 25.95 -3.86 -10.53
N PRO A 82 26.05 -3.10 -11.63
CA PRO A 82 27.33 -2.66 -12.17
C PRO A 82 28.08 -1.72 -11.23
#